data_AF-A0A163J2G0-F1
#
_entry.id   AF-A0A163J2G0-F1
#
_cell.length_a   1.000
_cell.length_b   1.000
_cell.length_c   1.000
_cell.angle_alpha   90.00
_cell.angle_beta   90.00
_cell.angle_gamma   90.00
#
_symmetry.space_group_name_H-M   'P 1'
#
loop_
_entity.id
_entity.type
_entity.pdbx_description
1 polymer ?
#
loop_
_entity_poly.entity_id
_entity_poly.type
_entity_poly.pdbx_seq_one_letter_code
_entity_poly.pdbx_strand_id
1 'polypeptide(L)'
;MLATYSADLPEQNLLAATKSFLCGYGCPRCLIKTTDMKKGCGVVATARNNDNMARYAPSNKYGSFDLKNAFWRTPFDIYDSLVVDDLHQLGGVYRHLLGFTEALIKEQRGKTAIVERRCQSLPYYTGMKNFKAGFLLSSLTNPSYGELRKHMQLVLCLVYDLIPLQCALCLRAFIDFFVQINSKEHTQSTLSAADHYLKRFFDLLPAFQYQSKMQIPKLHMLTHYKNDIMMKGPLDGYSTMNSER
;
A
#
# COMPACT_ATOMS: atom_id res chain seq x y z
N MET A 1 21.43 -14.70 -8.84
CA MET A 1 20.98 -13.58 -9.70
C MET A 1 19.77 -12.96 -9.03
N LEU A 2 19.79 -11.65 -8.75
CA LEU A 2 18.63 -10.93 -8.23
C LEU A 2 17.90 -10.30 -9.43
N ALA A 3 16.65 -10.67 -9.65
CA ALA A 3 15.79 -10.04 -10.66
C ALA A 3 14.65 -9.33 -9.94
N THR A 4 14.29 -8.14 -10.39
CA THR A 4 13.15 -7.37 -9.86
C THR A 4 12.22 -7.01 -11.01
N TYR A 5 10.96 -7.44 -10.91
CA TYR A 5 9.90 -7.07 -11.83
C TYR A 5 8.99 -6.05 -11.17
N SER A 6 9.26 -4.77 -11.49
CA SER A 6 8.51 -3.61 -11.00
C SER A 6 7.36 -3.32 -11.94
N ALA A 7 6.14 -3.51 -11.44
CA ALA A 7 4.92 -3.47 -12.23
C ALA A 7 3.71 -3.34 -11.31
N ASP A 8 2.58 -2.88 -11.84
CA ASP A 8 1.34 -2.78 -11.08
C ASP A 8 0.73 -4.17 -10.80
N LEU A 9 -0.31 -4.26 -9.97
CA LEU A 9 -0.88 -5.55 -9.57
C LEU A 9 -1.45 -6.36 -10.76
N PRO A 10 -2.21 -5.79 -11.71
CA PRO A 10 -2.58 -6.46 -12.96
C PRO A 10 -1.40 -7.05 -13.72
N GLU A 11 -0.34 -6.30 -13.93
CA GLU A 11 0.86 -6.76 -14.66
C GLU A 11 1.63 -7.84 -13.89
N GLN A 12 1.73 -7.72 -12.57
CA GLN A 12 2.29 -8.78 -11.72
C GLN A 12 1.49 -10.08 -11.83
N ASN A 13 0.14 -10.01 -11.87
CA ASN A 13 -0.71 -11.18 -12.07
C ASN A 13 -0.52 -11.80 -13.45
N LEU A 14 -0.31 -10.97 -14.49
CA LEU A 14 -0.01 -11.43 -15.83
C LEU A 14 1.31 -12.22 -15.86
N LEU A 15 2.39 -11.66 -15.31
CA LEU A 15 3.68 -12.36 -15.21
C LEU A 15 3.57 -13.64 -14.37
N ALA A 16 2.83 -13.60 -13.26
CA ALA A 16 2.66 -14.72 -12.33
C ALA A 16 1.74 -15.84 -12.86
N ALA A 17 1.03 -15.60 -13.96
CA ALA A 17 -0.07 -16.44 -14.45
C ALA A 17 -1.13 -16.70 -13.37
N THR A 18 -1.51 -15.67 -12.63
CA THR A 18 -2.54 -15.72 -11.57
C THR A 18 -3.78 -14.91 -11.91
N LYS A 19 -4.94 -15.43 -11.51
CA LYS A 19 -6.25 -14.78 -11.66
C LYS A 19 -6.39 -13.64 -10.65
N SER A 20 -7.36 -12.78 -10.91
CA SER A 20 -7.70 -11.69 -9.99
C SER A 20 -8.24 -12.24 -8.66
N PHE A 21 -8.21 -11.39 -7.62
CA PHE A 21 -8.71 -11.71 -6.29
C PHE A 21 -10.19 -12.13 -6.22
N LEU A 22 -10.96 -11.89 -7.28
CA LEU A 22 -12.34 -12.34 -7.41
C LEU A 22 -12.45 -13.88 -7.50
N CYS A 23 -11.36 -14.58 -7.84
CA CYS A 23 -11.31 -16.04 -7.91
C CYS A 23 -10.93 -16.72 -6.57
N GLY A 24 -11.05 -16.02 -5.45
CA GLY A 24 -10.79 -16.55 -4.10
C GLY A 24 -9.33 -16.55 -3.67
N TYR A 25 -8.38 -16.33 -4.60
CA TYR A 25 -6.95 -16.13 -4.35
C TYR A 25 -6.46 -15.02 -5.27
N GLY A 26 -5.98 -13.92 -4.69
CA GLY A 26 -5.69 -12.69 -5.45
C GLY A 26 -4.28 -12.16 -5.38
N CYS A 27 -3.43 -12.76 -4.53
CA CYS A 27 -2.05 -12.37 -4.43
C CYS A 27 -1.21 -13.16 -5.46
N PRO A 28 -0.44 -12.49 -6.32
CA PRO A 28 0.49 -13.16 -7.22
C PRO A 28 1.70 -13.74 -6.47
N ARG A 29 1.85 -13.48 -5.16
CA ARG A 29 3.05 -13.85 -4.37
C ARG A 29 2.80 -14.90 -3.31
N CYS A 30 1.56 -15.08 -2.85
CA CYS A 30 1.23 -16.07 -1.83
C CYS A 30 -0.17 -16.67 -2.02
N LEU A 31 -0.41 -17.81 -1.37
CA LEU A 31 -1.66 -18.57 -1.42
C LEU A 31 -2.67 -18.09 -0.37
N ILE A 32 -2.74 -16.77 -0.12
CA ILE A 32 -3.73 -16.21 0.80
C ILE A 32 -5.12 -16.24 0.18
N LYS A 33 -6.12 -16.62 0.98
CA LYS A 33 -7.53 -16.54 0.58
C LYS A 33 -7.99 -15.09 0.57
N THR A 34 -8.83 -14.72 -0.38
CA THR A 34 -9.40 -13.35 -0.49
C THR A 34 -10.09 -12.90 0.81
N THR A 35 -10.74 -13.83 1.53
CA THR A 35 -11.38 -13.55 2.82
C THR A 35 -10.40 -13.14 3.93
N ASP A 36 -9.15 -13.57 3.82
CA ASP A 36 -8.10 -13.33 4.83
C ASP A 36 -7.20 -12.15 4.45
N MET A 37 -7.22 -11.69 3.20
CA MET A 37 -6.40 -10.56 2.74
C MET A 37 -6.62 -9.28 3.55
N LYS A 38 -7.85 -9.04 4.04
CA LYS A 38 -8.18 -7.88 4.88
C LYS A 38 -7.63 -7.95 6.31
N LYS A 39 -7.23 -9.13 6.78
CA LYS A 39 -6.68 -9.32 8.13
C LYS A 39 -5.28 -8.72 8.25
N GLY A 40 -4.56 -8.59 7.14
CA GLY A 40 -3.23 -8.00 7.12
C GLY A 40 -2.21 -8.86 7.84
N CYS A 41 -1.60 -8.31 8.90
CA CYS A 41 -0.57 -8.98 9.68
C CYS A 41 -1.09 -10.23 10.41
N GLY A 42 -0.22 -11.23 10.57
CA GLY A 42 -0.49 -12.44 11.36
C GLY A 42 -1.16 -13.59 10.60
N VAL A 43 -1.52 -13.39 9.32
CA VAL A 43 -1.92 -14.49 8.44
C VAL A 43 -0.69 -15.07 7.77
N VAL A 44 -0.39 -16.33 8.08
CA VAL A 44 0.67 -17.08 7.39
C VAL A 44 0.08 -17.71 6.14
N ALA A 45 0.63 -17.34 4.98
CA ALA A 45 0.26 -17.93 3.70
C ALA A 45 1.51 -18.50 3.02
N THR A 46 1.38 -19.67 2.40
CA THR A 46 2.46 -20.26 1.61
C THR A 46 2.83 -19.34 0.46
N ALA A 47 4.13 -19.09 0.25
CA ALA A 47 4.60 -18.34 -0.90
C ALA A 47 4.33 -19.11 -2.20
N ARG A 48 4.02 -18.38 -3.28
CA ARG A 48 4.03 -18.96 -4.63
C ARG A 48 5.47 -19.11 -5.08
N ASN A 49 5.74 -20.17 -5.81
CA ASN A 49 7.04 -20.44 -6.41
C ASN A 49 6.84 -21.22 -7.73
N ASN A 50 7.88 -21.30 -8.54
CA ASN A 50 7.85 -21.98 -9.84
C ASN A 50 7.30 -23.41 -9.72
N ASP A 51 7.78 -24.15 -8.71
CA ASP A 51 7.43 -25.56 -8.51
C ASP A 51 5.96 -25.76 -8.16
N ASN A 52 5.44 -24.99 -7.19
CA ASN A 52 4.08 -25.15 -6.72
C ASN A 52 3.08 -24.63 -7.77
N MET A 53 3.41 -23.55 -8.46
CA MET A 53 2.54 -22.99 -9.49
C MET A 53 2.50 -23.87 -10.74
N ALA A 54 3.61 -24.50 -11.13
CA ALA A 54 3.61 -25.52 -12.18
C ALA A 54 2.72 -26.72 -11.85
N ARG A 55 2.60 -27.11 -10.58
CA ARG A 55 1.70 -28.19 -10.13
C ARG A 55 0.24 -27.73 -10.06
N TYR A 56 -0.03 -26.47 -9.73
CA TYR A 56 -1.40 -25.96 -9.54
C TYR A 56 -2.09 -25.58 -10.84
N ALA A 57 -1.33 -25.07 -11.82
CA ALA A 57 -1.85 -24.57 -13.10
C ALA A 57 -2.79 -25.55 -13.83
N PRO A 58 -2.41 -26.84 -14.04
CA PRO A 58 -3.27 -27.80 -14.78
C PRO A 58 -4.64 -28.07 -14.13
N SER A 59 -4.80 -27.70 -12.85
CA SER A 59 -6.04 -27.90 -12.10
C SER A 59 -6.69 -26.58 -11.67
N ASN A 60 -6.22 -25.43 -12.17
CA ASN A 60 -6.71 -24.10 -11.81
C ASN A 60 -6.72 -23.83 -10.29
N LYS A 61 -5.84 -24.49 -9.53
CA LYS A 61 -5.84 -24.40 -8.06
C LYS A 61 -5.25 -23.09 -7.57
N TYR A 62 -5.78 -22.61 -6.46
CA TYR A 62 -5.29 -21.41 -5.78
C TYR A 62 -5.20 -20.17 -6.69
N GLY A 63 -6.16 -20.00 -7.60
CA GLY A 63 -6.21 -18.87 -8.52
C GLY A 63 -5.13 -18.88 -9.61
N SER A 64 -4.53 -20.03 -9.95
CA SER A 64 -3.69 -20.14 -11.15
C SER A 64 -4.54 -20.11 -12.42
N PHE A 65 -3.96 -19.62 -13.52
CA PHE A 65 -4.45 -19.93 -14.86
C PHE A 65 -4.01 -21.33 -15.29
N ASP A 66 -4.83 -21.99 -16.09
CA ASP A 66 -4.45 -23.21 -16.82
C ASP A 66 -3.59 -22.87 -18.03
N LEU A 67 -2.41 -22.33 -17.72
CA LEU A 67 -1.40 -21.91 -18.67
C LEU A 67 -0.04 -22.27 -18.12
N LYS A 68 0.82 -22.82 -18.99
CA LYS A 68 2.22 -23.04 -18.66
C LYS A 68 2.98 -21.72 -18.75
N ASN A 69 3.51 -21.24 -17.63
CA ASN A 69 4.33 -20.04 -17.61
C ASN A 69 5.68 -20.31 -18.28
N ALA A 70 6.09 -19.43 -19.20
CA ALA A 70 7.36 -19.54 -19.91
C ALA A 70 8.57 -19.44 -18.97
N PHE A 71 8.42 -18.74 -17.85
CA PHE A 71 9.51 -18.42 -16.94
C PHE A 71 9.70 -19.44 -15.80
N TRP A 72 8.86 -20.48 -15.66
CA TRP A 72 9.08 -21.50 -14.61
C TRP A 72 10.34 -22.35 -14.79
N ARG A 73 11.00 -22.24 -15.96
CA ARG A 73 12.26 -22.95 -16.27
C ARG A 73 13.50 -22.08 -16.12
N THR A 74 13.36 -20.84 -15.66
CA THR A 74 14.51 -19.97 -15.40
C THR A 74 15.30 -20.49 -14.19
N PRO A 75 16.59 -20.13 -14.05
CA PRO A 75 17.41 -20.52 -12.90
C PRO A 75 17.05 -19.78 -11.60
N PHE A 76 15.96 -19.00 -11.59
CA PHE A 76 15.51 -18.22 -10.43
C PHE A 76 13.99 -18.34 -10.30
N ASP A 77 13.47 -18.05 -9.10
CA ASP A 77 12.04 -18.04 -8.87
C ASP A 77 11.40 -16.72 -9.33
N ILE A 78 10.41 -16.80 -10.20
CA ILE A 78 9.80 -15.59 -10.79
C ILE A 78 8.92 -14.85 -9.76
N TYR A 79 8.38 -15.56 -8.78
CA TYR A 79 7.52 -15.01 -7.75
C TYR A 79 8.33 -14.22 -6.73
N ASP A 80 9.57 -14.62 -6.49
CA ASP A 80 10.54 -13.84 -5.72
C ASP A 80 10.97 -12.56 -6.46
N SER A 81 10.89 -12.54 -7.79
CA SER A 81 11.23 -11.33 -8.57
C SER A 81 10.18 -10.23 -8.49
N LEU A 82 8.93 -10.56 -8.16
CA LEU A 82 7.85 -9.58 -8.00
C LEU A 82 8.14 -8.63 -6.84
N VAL A 83 7.98 -7.33 -7.04
CA VAL A 83 8.21 -6.32 -6.00
C VAL A 83 6.94 -5.59 -5.60
N VAL A 84 6.93 -5.03 -4.39
CA VAL A 84 5.93 -4.04 -3.98
C VAL A 84 6.00 -2.78 -4.84
N ASP A 85 4.85 -2.13 -4.98
CA ASP A 85 4.65 -0.94 -5.82
C ASP A 85 4.14 0.20 -4.93
N ASP A 86 5.02 1.15 -4.66
CA ASP A 86 4.78 2.24 -3.73
C ASP A 86 3.73 3.22 -4.25
N LEU A 87 3.76 3.52 -5.55
CA LEU A 87 2.82 4.40 -6.21
C LEU A 87 1.39 3.85 -6.14
N HIS A 88 1.15 2.65 -6.69
CA HIS A 88 -0.23 2.15 -6.82
C HIS A 88 -0.77 1.55 -5.52
N GLN A 89 0.08 0.97 -4.67
CA GLN A 89 -0.34 0.33 -3.43
C GLN A 89 -0.44 1.34 -2.29
N LEU A 90 0.66 1.98 -1.87
CA LEU A 90 0.63 2.95 -0.76
C LEU A 90 -0.19 4.19 -1.14
N GLY A 91 0.03 4.73 -2.34
CA GLY A 91 -0.74 5.88 -2.83
C GLY A 91 -2.24 5.57 -2.93
N GLY A 92 -2.58 4.34 -3.37
CA GLY A 92 -3.95 3.85 -3.41
C GLY A 92 -4.60 3.73 -2.03
N VAL A 93 -3.92 3.08 -1.06
CA VAL A 93 -4.42 2.95 0.31
C VAL A 93 -4.60 4.33 0.95
N TYR A 94 -3.63 5.23 0.75
CA TYR A 94 -3.70 6.57 1.31
C TYR A 94 -4.86 7.39 0.75
N ARG A 95 -5.13 7.32 -0.56
CA ARG A 95 -6.30 7.98 -1.16
C ARG A 95 -7.61 7.52 -0.53
N HIS A 96 -7.75 6.22 -0.22
CA HIS A 96 -8.92 5.72 0.49
C HIS A 96 -9.01 6.30 1.91
N LEU A 97 -7.92 6.28 2.67
CA LEU A 97 -7.86 6.86 4.01
C LEU A 97 -8.22 8.35 4.01
N LEU A 98 -7.70 9.10 3.05
CA LEU A 98 -8.01 10.53 2.89
C LEU A 98 -9.48 10.76 2.51
N GLY A 99 -10.04 9.93 1.63
CA GLY A 99 -11.46 10.00 1.27
C GLY A 99 -12.38 9.72 2.46
N PHE A 100 -12.06 8.76 3.31
CA PHE A 100 -12.82 8.52 4.56
C PHE A 100 -12.66 9.67 5.56
N THR A 101 -11.44 10.20 5.69
CA THR A 101 -11.15 11.36 6.54
C THR A 101 -11.98 12.56 6.11
N GLU A 102 -12.04 12.83 4.81
CA GLU A 102 -12.84 13.90 4.23
C GLU A 102 -14.34 13.70 4.49
N ALA A 103 -14.85 12.47 4.34
CA ALA A 103 -16.25 12.17 4.63
C ALA A 103 -16.62 12.51 6.08
N LEU A 104 -15.79 12.05 7.05
CA LEU A 104 -16.00 12.35 8.48
C LEU A 104 -15.96 13.85 8.79
N ILE A 105 -15.10 14.61 8.09
CA ILE A 105 -15.02 16.07 8.26
C ILE A 105 -16.26 16.74 7.67
N LYS A 106 -16.73 16.30 6.50
CA LYS A 106 -17.90 16.86 5.82
C LYS A 106 -19.22 16.60 6.55
N GLU A 107 -19.32 15.50 7.31
CA GLU A 107 -20.46 15.23 8.21
C GLU A 107 -20.60 16.29 9.31
N GLN A 108 -19.53 17.02 9.64
CA GLN A 108 -19.50 18.00 10.71
C GLN A 108 -19.53 19.41 10.13
N ARG A 109 -20.63 20.14 10.40
CA ARG A 109 -20.85 21.48 9.85
C ARG A 109 -19.67 22.42 10.13
N GLY A 110 -19.11 23.00 9.07
CA GLY A 110 -18.06 24.02 9.14
C GLY A 110 -16.63 23.50 9.35
N LYS A 111 -16.42 22.20 9.61
CA LYS A 111 -15.06 21.67 9.87
C LYS A 111 -14.15 21.69 8.63
N THR A 112 -14.71 21.61 7.42
CA THR A 112 -13.94 21.79 6.17
C THR A 112 -13.20 23.14 6.14
N ALA A 113 -13.84 24.24 6.55
CA ALA A 113 -13.21 25.56 6.56
C ALA A 113 -12.06 25.66 7.59
N ILE A 114 -12.09 24.84 8.65
CA ILE A 114 -11.00 24.76 9.63
C ILE A 114 -9.75 24.15 8.99
N VAL A 115 -9.91 23.07 8.21
CA VAL A 115 -8.80 22.45 7.49
C VAL A 115 -8.14 23.45 6.54
N GLU A 116 -8.95 24.13 5.73
CA GLU A 116 -8.46 25.11 4.76
C GLU A 116 -7.74 26.29 5.44
N ARG A 117 -8.31 26.83 6.52
CA ARG A 117 -7.65 27.89 7.31
C ARG A 117 -6.31 27.42 7.88
N ARG A 118 -6.25 26.21 8.44
CA ARG A 118 -5.00 25.65 8.97
C ARG A 118 -3.96 25.46 7.87
N CYS A 119 -4.37 24.95 6.70
CA CYS A 119 -3.49 24.78 5.55
C CYS A 119 -2.92 26.12 5.06
N GLN A 120 -3.73 27.17 5.00
CA GLN A 120 -3.30 28.52 4.63
C GLN A 120 -2.39 29.17 5.67
N SER A 121 -2.51 28.76 6.94
CA SER A 121 -1.72 29.27 8.05
C SER A 121 -0.39 28.52 8.23
N LEU A 122 -0.12 27.47 7.44
CA LEU A 122 1.16 26.77 7.50
C LEU A 122 2.29 27.71 7.07
N PRO A 123 3.39 27.78 7.83
CA PRO A 123 4.50 28.64 7.47
C PRO A 123 5.15 28.14 6.18
N TYR A 124 5.56 29.06 5.32
CA TYR A 124 6.28 28.68 4.10
C TYR A 124 7.71 28.27 4.44
N TYR A 125 8.12 27.07 3.99
CA TYR A 125 9.49 26.59 4.06
C TYR A 125 9.91 25.98 2.72
N THR A 126 11.19 26.10 2.40
CA THR A 126 11.78 25.52 1.18
C THR A 126 11.56 24.01 1.16
N GLY A 127 10.94 23.50 0.09
CA GLY A 127 10.63 22.07 -0.08
C GLY A 127 9.23 21.65 0.36
N MET A 128 8.51 22.46 1.14
CA MET A 128 7.12 22.19 1.50
C MET A 128 6.19 22.50 0.33
N LYS A 129 5.24 21.61 0.04
CA LYS A 129 4.23 21.87 -0.99
C LYS A 129 3.13 22.77 -0.43
N ASN A 130 2.77 23.80 -1.19
CA ASN A 130 1.60 24.62 -0.92
C ASN A 130 0.36 24.03 -1.63
N PHE A 131 -0.72 23.80 -0.88
CA PHE A 131 -1.99 23.24 -1.35
C PHE A 131 -3.03 24.35 -1.57
N LYS A 132 -2.76 25.27 -2.52
CA LYS A 132 -3.59 26.47 -2.74
C LYS A 132 -5.05 26.19 -3.13
N ALA A 133 -5.30 25.10 -3.86
CA ALA A 133 -6.64 24.69 -4.29
C ALA A 133 -7.44 23.99 -3.16
N GLY A 134 -6.78 23.69 -2.05
CA GLY A 134 -7.32 23.06 -0.87
C GLY A 134 -6.60 21.76 -0.51
N PHE A 135 -6.90 21.25 0.69
CA PHE A 135 -6.14 20.16 1.29
C PHE A 135 -6.89 18.82 1.26
N LEU A 136 -8.21 18.81 1.26
CA LEU A 136 -8.97 17.55 1.23
C LEU A 136 -8.86 16.84 -0.13
N LEU A 137 -9.16 15.54 -0.20
CA LEU A 137 -9.03 14.75 -1.43
C LEU A 137 -9.82 15.36 -2.59
N SER A 138 -11.01 15.91 -2.35
CA SER A 138 -11.80 16.60 -3.39
C SER A 138 -11.12 17.80 -4.03
N SER A 139 -10.14 18.40 -3.36
CA SER A 139 -9.35 19.54 -3.84
C SER A 139 -8.07 19.12 -4.55
N LEU A 140 -7.69 17.84 -4.47
CA LEU A 140 -6.50 17.31 -5.13
C LEU A 140 -6.86 16.78 -6.53
N THR A 141 -6.62 17.57 -7.56
CA THR A 141 -6.81 17.15 -8.95
C THR A 141 -5.67 16.24 -9.39
N ASN A 142 -5.95 14.95 -9.64
CA ASN A 142 -4.99 13.94 -10.10
C ASN A 142 -3.61 14.02 -9.41
N PRO A 143 -3.56 13.99 -8.06
CA PRO A 143 -2.30 14.19 -7.36
C PRO A 143 -1.30 13.10 -7.74
N SER A 144 -0.09 13.53 -8.10
CA SER A 144 1.03 12.64 -8.32
C SER A 144 1.45 11.97 -7.01
N TYR A 145 2.18 10.86 -7.08
CA TYR A 145 2.63 10.20 -5.86
C TYR A 145 3.53 11.09 -5.01
N GLY A 146 4.43 11.86 -5.64
CA GLY A 146 5.27 12.82 -4.92
C GLY A 146 4.45 13.87 -4.17
N GLU A 147 3.29 14.27 -4.71
CA GLU A 147 2.36 15.16 -4.04
C GLU A 147 1.65 14.48 -2.86
N LEU A 148 1.23 13.22 -3.02
CA LEU A 148 0.67 12.42 -1.92
C LEU A 148 1.69 12.23 -0.78
N ARG A 149 2.97 11.99 -1.10
CA ARG A 149 4.05 11.88 -0.08
C ARG A 149 4.18 13.16 0.74
N LYS A 150 4.18 14.33 0.08
CA LYS A 150 4.21 15.63 0.77
C LYS A 150 2.92 15.88 1.57
N HIS A 151 1.79 15.40 1.06
CA HIS A 151 0.51 15.51 1.75
C HIS A 151 0.48 14.67 3.04
N MET A 152 1.03 13.45 3.04
CA MET A 152 1.14 12.58 4.23
C MET A 152 1.90 13.25 5.37
N GLN A 153 2.87 14.11 5.07
CA GLN A 153 3.64 14.84 6.08
C GLN A 153 2.82 15.86 6.86
N LEU A 154 1.72 16.36 6.27
CA LEU A 154 0.93 17.46 6.82
C LEU A 154 -0.44 17.03 7.35
N VAL A 155 -1.00 15.92 6.84
CA VAL A 155 -2.40 15.56 7.06
C VAL A 155 -2.79 15.51 8.54
N LEU A 156 -1.97 14.89 9.39
CA LEU A 156 -2.27 14.78 10.82
C LEU A 156 -2.35 16.14 11.50
N CYS A 157 -1.42 17.06 11.19
CA CYS A 157 -1.41 18.41 11.75
C CYS A 157 -2.69 19.18 11.44
N LEU A 158 -3.32 18.87 10.30
CA LEU A 158 -4.51 19.59 9.84
C LEU A 158 -5.82 18.97 10.32
N VAL A 159 -5.86 17.65 10.61
CA VAL A 159 -7.12 16.93 10.85
C VAL A 159 -7.23 16.20 12.19
N TYR A 160 -6.18 16.11 13.02
CA TYR A 160 -6.13 15.21 14.19
C TYR A 160 -7.29 15.35 15.19
N ASP A 161 -7.80 16.56 15.41
CA ASP A 161 -8.90 16.90 16.33
C ASP A 161 -10.25 17.08 15.60
N LEU A 162 -10.28 16.87 14.29
CA LEU A 162 -11.49 16.98 13.47
C LEU A 162 -12.14 15.62 13.20
N ILE A 163 -11.43 14.53 13.48
CA ILE A 163 -11.88 13.14 13.30
C ILE A 163 -11.80 12.36 14.63
N PRO A 164 -12.50 11.22 14.75
CA PRO A 164 -12.38 10.37 15.94
C PRO A 164 -10.93 9.95 16.19
N LEU A 165 -10.54 9.88 17.47
CA LEU A 165 -9.17 9.55 17.90
C LEU A 165 -8.65 8.28 17.22
N GLN A 166 -9.47 7.23 17.11
CA GLN A 166 -9.08 5.97 16.48
C GLN A 166 -8.73 6.13 14.99
N CYS A 167 -9.44 7.00 14.26
CA CYS A 167 -9.14 7.32 12.86
C CYS A 167 -7.82 8.10 12.75
N ALA A 168 -7.58 9.06 13.65
CA ALA A 168 -6.32 9.80 13.70
C ALA A 168 -5.12 8.87 14.01
N LEU A 169 -5.29 7.95 14.96
CA LEU A 169 -4.28 6.93 15.28
C LEU A 169 -4.07 5.95 14.11
N CYS A 170 -5.12 5.59 13.37
CA CYS A 170 -5.01 4.74 12.19
C CYS A 170 -4.20 5.44 11.07
N LEU A 171 -4.51 6.71 10.77
CA LEU A 171 -3.70 7.53 9.84
C LEU A 171 -2.25 7.61 10.30
N ARG A 172 -2.02 7.86 11.59
CA ARG A 172 -0.68 7.94 12.17
C ARG A 172 0.09 6.65 11.96
N ALA A 173 -0.51 5.50 12.28
CA ALA A 173 0.12 4.20 12.08
C ALA A 173 0.49 3.94 10.61
N PHE A 174 -0.39 4.30 9.67
CA PHE A 174 -0.07 4.19 8.24
C PHE A 174 1.09 5.10 7.82
N ILE A 175 1.10 6.36 8.28
CA ILE A 175 2.15 7.33 7.94
C ILE A 175 3.49 6.92 8.56
N ASP A 176 3.49 6.47 9.83
CA ASP A 176 4.71 5.99 10.48
C ASP A 176 5.24 4.73 9.78
N PHE A 177 4.38 3.79 9.38
CA PHE A 177 4.77 2.66 8.53
C PHE A 177 5.41 3.15 7.22
N PHE A 178 4.75 4.05 6.51
CA PHE A 178 5.23 4.65 5.27
C PHE A 178 6.61 5.28 5.44
N VAL A 179 6.84 6.02 6.52
CA VAL A 179 8.14 6.64 6.84
C VAL A 179 9.21 5.58 7.07
N GLN A 180 8.91 4.52 7.84
CA GLN A 180 9.90 3.47 8.12
C GLN A 180 10.34 2.74 6.84
N ILE A 181 9.39 2.32 5.99
CA ILE A 181 9.70 1.59 4.75
C ILE A 181 10.38 2.46 3.67
N ASN A 182 10.28 3.79 3.77
CA ASN A 182 10.93 4.74 2.87
C ASN A 182 12.25 5.30 3.43
N SER A 183 12.80 4.68 4.47
CA SER A 183 14.14 5.04 4.96
C SER A 183 15.18 4.72 3.90
N LYS A 184 16.18 5.60 3.73
CA LYS A 184 17.30 5.33 2.80
C LYS A 184 18.16 4.14 3.22
N GLU A 185 18.18 3.89 4.53
CA GLU A 185 18.93 2.79 5.13
C GLU A 185 18.00 2.04 6.07
N HIS A 186 18.10 0.72 6.05
CA HIS A 186 17.31 -0.14 6.90
C HIS A 186 18.19 -0.85 7.92
N THR A 187 17.76 -0.79 9.17
CA THR A 187 18.32 -1.56 10.28
C THR A 187 17.24 -2.51 10.78
N GLN A 188 17.63 -3.47 11.61
CA GLN A 188 16.66 -4.33 12.29
C GLN A 188 15.61 -3.51 13.07
N SER A 189 16.02 -2.36 13.63
CA SER A 189 15.12 -1.45 14.34
C SER A 189 14.09 -0.81 13.41
N THR A 190 14.48 -0.29 12.25
CA THR A 190 13.52 0.36 11.32
C THR A 190 12.56 -0.66 10.71
N LEU A 191 13.04 -1.88 10.40
CA LEU A 191 12.18 -2.97 9.93
C LEU A 191 11.20 -3.45 11.00
N SER A 192 11.65 -3.58 12.26
CA SER A 192 10.78 -3.94 13.38
C SER A 192 9.74 -2.84 13.66
N ALA A 193 10.12 -1.58 13.52
CA ALA A 193 9.20 -0.46 13.64
C ALA A 193 8.15 -0.48 12.51
N ALA A 194 8.56 -0.76 11.27
CA ALA A 194 7.64 -0.91 10.15
C ALA A 194 6.57 -1.99 10.43
N ASP A 195 6.97 -3.18 10.90
CA ASP A 195 6.01 -4.23 11.27
C ASP A 195 5.07 -3.79 12.40
N HIS A 196 5.61 -3.11 13.41
CA HIS A 196 4.81 -2.60 14.53
C HIS A 196 3.74 -1.63 14.06
N TYR A 197 4.11 -0.65 13.22
CA TYR A 197 3.18 0.33 12.69
C TYR A 197 2.17 -0.28 11.72
N LEU A 198 2.59 -1.24 10.89
CA LEU A 198 1.69 -1.95 9.98
C LEU A 198 0.64 -2.75 10.76
N LYS A 199 1.06 -3.47 11.81
CA LYS A 199 0.13 -4.19 12.69
C LYS A 199 -0.86 -3.22 13.33
N ARG A 200 -0.36 -2.13 13.92
CA ARG A 200 -1.21 -1.10 14.55
C ARG A 200 -2.17 -0.46 13.56
N PHE A 201 -1.75 -0.27 12.31
CA PHE A 201 -2.62 0.20 11.23
C PHE A 201 -3.79 -0.77 11.00
N PHE A 202 -3.53 -2.07 10.85
CA PHE A 202 -4.59 -3.07 10.66
C PHE A 202 -5.53 -3.18 11.87
N ASP A 203 -4.99 -3.11 13.09
CA ASP A 203 -5.79 -3.13 14.33
C ASP A 203 -6.78 -1.94 14.40
N LEU A 204 -6.36 -0.77 13.90
CA LEU A 204 -7.14 0.47 13.93
C LEU A 204 -8.00 0.70 12.67
N LEU A 205 -7.70 0.00 11.58
CA LEU A 205 -8.38 0.15 10.29
C LEU A 205 -9.92 0.04 10.36
N PRO A 206 -10.52 -0.83 11.22
CA PRO A 206 -11.97 -0.86 11.40
C PRO A 206 -12.60 0.47 11.81
N ALA A 207 -11.84 1.41 12.39
CA ALA A 207 -12.34 2.73 12.77
C ALA A 207 -12.84 3.59 11.60
N PHE A 208 -12.38 3.32 10.36
CA PHE A 208 -12.89 3.97 9.15
C PHE A 208 -14.27 3.47 8.68
N GLN A 209 -14.97 2.75 9.57
CA GLN A 209 -16.35 2.26 9.58
C GLN A 209 -16.91 1.51 8.36
N TYR A 210 -16.30 1.53 7.17
CA TYR A 210 -16.67 0.62 6.09
C TYR A 210 -15.46 0.26 5.22
N GLN A 211 -14.78 -0.82 5.62
CA GLN A 211 -13.68 -1.44 4.84
C GLN A 211 -14.11 -1.90 3.43
N SER A 212 -15.41 -1.96 3.13
CA SER A 212 -15.94 -2.44 1.84
C SER A 212 -15.46 -1.63 0.63
N LYS A 213 -15.10 -0.35 0.82
CA LYS A 213 -14.59 0.51 -0.25
C LYS A 213 -13.06 0.44 -0.42
N MET A 214 -12.34 -0.13 0.55
CA MET A 214 -10.89 -0.19 0.48
C MET A 214 -10.45 -1.35 -0.39
N GLN A 215 -9.48 -1.13 -1.27
CA GLN A 215 -8.98 -2.16 -2.16
C GLN A 215 -8.20 -3.23 -1.38
N ILE A 216 -8.88 -4.34 -1.07
CA ILE A 216 -8.36 -5.48 -0.32
C ILE A 216 -6.99 -5.96 -0.85
N PRO A 217 -6.76 -6.06 -2.17
CA PRO A 217 -5.45 -6.44 -2.68
C PRO A 217 -4.34 -5.47 -2.26
N LYS A 218 -4.59 -4.16 -2.33
CA LYS A 218 -3.60 -3.14 -1.97
C LYS A 218 -3.25 -3.18 -0.49
N LEU A 219 -4.24 -3.43 0.37
CA LEU A 219 -4.00 -3.66 1.80
C LEU A 219 -3.10 -4.86 2.04
N HIS A 220 -3.40 -6.00 1.43
CA HIS A 220 -2.58 -7.18 1.58
C HIS A 220 -1.15 -6.96 1.07
N MET A 221 -0.96 -6.22 -0.02
CA MET A 221 0.38 -5.95 -0.55
C MET A 221 1.29 -5.22 0.45
N LEU A 222 0.73 -4.47 1.41
CA LEU A 222 1.51 -3.84 2.47
C LEU A 222 2.31 -4.84 3.31
N THR A 223 1.84 -6.09 3.45
CA THR A 223 2.53 -7.12 4.24
C THR A 223 3.78 -7.67 3.57
N HIS A 224 4.01 -7.37 2.28
CA HIS A 224 5.18 -7.84 1.55
C HIS A 224 6.36 -6.87 1.56
N TYR A 225 6.15 -5.62 2.02
CA TYR A 225 7.18 -4.56 1.98
C TYR A 225 8.44 -4.91 2.74
N LYS A 226 8.31 -5.40 3.98
CA LYS A 226 9.48 -5.77 4.80
C LYS A 226 10.32 -6.85 4.12
N ASN A 227 9.67 -7.91 3.63
CA ASN A 227 10.36 -9.02 2.99
C ASN A 227 11.09 -8.55 1.72
N ASP A 228 10.46 -7.69 0.91
CA ASP A 228 11.13 -7.11 -0.25
C ASP A 228 12.33 -6.27 0.14
N ILE A 229 12.19 -5.41 1.14
CA ILE A 229 13.29 -4.57 1.60
C ILE A 229 14.48 -5.43 2.06
N MET A 230 14.21 -6.51 2.80
CA MET A 230 15.25 -7.42 3.27
C MET A 230 15.94 -8.17 2.13
N MET A 231 15.20 -8.57 1.10
CA MET A 231 15.71 -9.40 0.01
C MET A 231 16.35 -8.58 -1.13
N LYS A 232 15.89 -7.34 -1.33
CA LYS A 232 16.14 -6.55 -2.54
C LYS A 232 16.75 -5.18 -2.25
N GLY A 233 16.85 -4.79 -0.98
CA GLY A 233 17.36 -3.48 -0.57
C GLY A 233 16.26 -2.43 -0.46
N PRO A 234 16.61 -1.14 -0.30
CA PRO A 234 15.64 -0.06 -0.12
C PRO A 234 14.74 0.13 -1.36
N LEU A 235 13.53 0.67 -1.13
CA LEU A 235 12.49 0.81 -2.17
C LEU A 235 12.92 1.65 -3.38
N ASP A 236 13.82 2.61 -3.21
CA ASP A 236 14.30 3.47 -4.30
C ASP A 236 15.06 2.70 -5.39
N GLY A 237 15.58 1.51 -5.07
CA GLY A 237 16.26 0.62 -6.00
C GLY A 237 15.34 -0.12 -6.98
N TYR A 238 14.02 -0.21 -6.71
CA TYR A 238 13.09 -0.97 -7.56
C TYR A 238 11.66 -0.38 -7.65
N SER A 239 11.44 0.83 -7.18
CA SER A 239 10.15 1.53 -7.27
C SER A 239 9.72 1.79 -8.72
N THR A 240 8.43 1.59 -8.98
CA THR A 240 7.73 1.91 -10.24
C THR A 240 7.76 3.40 -10.57
N MET A 241 8.02 4.27 -9.59
CA MET A 241 8.21 5.71 -9.79
C MET A 241 9.36 6.04 -10.77
N ASN A 242 10.33 5.15 -10.91
CA ASN A 242 11.46 5.35 -11.81
C ASN A 242 11.10 5.06 -13.28
N SER A 243 10.10 4.20 -13.53
CA SER A 243 9.64 3.83 -14.87
C SER A 243 8.44 4.64 -15.36
N GLU A 244 7.61 5.19 -14.46
CA GLU A 244 6.36 5.88 -14.79
C GLU A 244 6.46 7.42 -14.65
N ARG A 245 7.52 8.01 -15.23
CA ARG A 245 7.70 9.47 -15.28
C ARG A 245 6.99 10.13 -16.45
#